data_AF-A0A3D1E7Q8-F1
#
_entry.id   AF-A0A3D1E7Q8-F1
#
_cell.length_a   1.000
_cell.length_b   1.000
_cell.length_c   1.000
_cell.angle_alpha   90.00
_cell.angle_beta   90.00
_cell.angle_gamma   90.00
#
_symmetry.space_group_name_H-M   'P 1'
#
loop_
_entity.id
_entity.type
_entity.pdbx_description
1 polymer ?
#
loop_
_entity_poly.entity_id
_entity_poly.type
_entity_poly.pdbx_seq_one_letter_code
_entity_poly.pdbx_strand_id
1 'polypeptide(L)'
;MIGICTQSVLPVYSLCESPAPLVNQMLYGEWYHVIELRKHWVKIKHGLDGSVGWISVKQHYPLAENINPPQITSINFVLDLISSIHKSDGALLPIVLGSIAEHASLCGDPSPSINKLPSNKLSVVDNALKYIHAPELFGGRTPWGIDAGALTQMAYRLAGIHLKRTPLEQSTQGIALSFIEESEPGDLVFCD
;
A
#
# COMPACT_ATOMS: atom_id res chain seq x y z
N MET A 1 -12.32 3.66 15.15
CA MET A 1 -13.01 3.11 13.97
C MET A 1 -11.97 2.75 12.92
N ILE A 2 -12.12 1.61 12.27
CA ILE A 2 -11.22 1.12 11.21
C ILE A 2 -12.01 1.06 9.91
N GLY A 3 -11.38 1.39 8.79
CA GLY A 3 -11.91 1.12 7.46
C GLY A 3 -10.93 0.29 6.63
N ILE A 4 -11.41 -0.21 5.50
CA ILE A 4 -10.64 -0.99 4.53
C ILE A 4 -10.81 -0.44 3.12
N CYS A 5 -9.78 -0.58 2.29
CA CYS A 5 -9.81 -0.17 0.89
C CYS A 5 -10.48 -1.26 0.05
N THR A 6 -11.66 -0.98 -0.49
CA THR A 6 -12.39 -1.87 -1.40
C THR A 6 -12.23 -1.51 -2.88
N GLN A 7 -11.51 -0.41 -3.17
CA GLN A 7 -11.12 -0.03 -4.53
C GLN A 7 -9.78 -0.66 -4.89
N SER A 8 -9.47 -0.73 -6.19
CA SER A 8 -8.14 -1.14 -6.66
C SER A 8 -7.05 -0.23 -6.09
N VAL A 9 -7.27 1.08 -6.22
CA VAL A 9 -6.41 2.15 -5.74
C VAL A 9 -7.29 3.26 -5.17
N LEU A 10 -7.05 3.67 -3.94
CA LEU A 10 -7.74 4.75 -3.24
C LEU A 10 -6.76 5.91 -3.02
N PRO A 11 -6.96 7.09 -3.65
CA PRO A 11 -6.06 8.22 -3.48
C PRO A 11 -6.20 8.83 -2.07
N VAL A 12 -5.06 9.21 -1.49
CA VAL A 12 -4.97 9.87 -0.20
C VAL A 12 -4.31 11.23 -0.38
N TYR A 13 -4.98 12.29 0.05
CA TYR A 13 -4.60 13.67 -0.19
C TYR A 13 -4.05 14.36 1.06
N SER A 14 -3.24 15.39 0.86
CA SER A 14 -2.68 16.22 1.96
C SER A 14 -3.74 17.03 2.68
N LEU A 15 -4.79 17.47 1.98
CA LEU A 15 -5.82 18.38 2.46
C LEU A 15 -7.23 17.85 2.18
N CYS A 16 -8.20 18.31 2.97
CA CYS A 16 -9.62 17.98 2.80
C CYS A 16 -10.31 18.93 1.80
N GLU A 17 -9.71 19.14 0.63
CA GLU A 17 -10.23 20.00 -0.44
C GLU A 17 -9.93 19.40 -1.81
N SER A 18 -10.59 19.93 -2.85
CA SER A 18 -10.39 19.50 -4.22
C SER A 18 -10.19 20.74 -5.09
N PRO A 19 -9.04 20.90 -5.77
CA PRO A 19 -7.91 19.96 -5.84
C PRO A 19 -7.01 20.00 -4.58
N ALA A 20 -6.38 18.87 -4.25
CA ALA A 20 -5.34 18.78 -3.23
C ALA A 20 -4.21 17.83 -3.71
N PRO A 21 -2.95 18.04 -3.29
CA PRO A 21 -1.84 17.14 -3.62
C PRO A 21 -2.09 15.71 -3.14
N LEU A 22 -1.85 14.74 -4.02
CA LEU A 22 -1.75 13.31 -3.67
C LEU A 22 -0.51 13.13 -2.78
N VAL A 23 -0.67 12.49 -1.63
CA VAL A 23 0.45 12.18 -0.72
C VAL A 23 0.64 10.68 -0.53
N ASN A 24 -0.40 9.90 -0.79
CA ASN A 24 -0.33 8.45 -0.73
C ASN A 24 -1.43 7.80 -1.59
N GLN A 25 -1.33 6.50 -1.81
CA GLN A 25 -2.39 5.68 -2.39
C GLN A 25 -2.56 4.43 -1.55
N MET A 26 -3.79 4.08 -1.21
CA MET A 26 -4.10 2.78 -0.62
C MET A 26 -4.42 1.76 -1.70
N LEU A 27 -3.98 0.52 -1.51
CA LEU A 27 -4.24 -0.61 -2.39
C LEU A 27 -5.39 -1.47 -1.84
N TYR A 28 -6.03 -2.24 -2.72
CA TYR A 28 -7.11 -3.14 -2.34
C TYR A 28 -6.74 -4.02 -1.13
N GLY A 29 -7.64 -4.11 -0.15
CA GLY A 29 -7.45 -4.92 1.06
C GLY A 29 -6.58 -4.27 2.14
N GLU A 30 -5.95 -3.11 1.89
CA GLU A 30 -5.28 -2.36 2.95
C GLU A 30 -6.31 -1.70 3.89
N TRP A 31 -5.99 -1.62 5.18
CA TRP A 31 -6.85 -0.98 6.18
C TRP A 31 -6.28 0.34 6.69
N TYR A 32 -7.11 1.12 7.36
CA TYR A 32 -6.76 2.40 7.95
C TYR A 32 -7.56 2.70 9.20
N HIS A 33 -6.99 3.51 10.10
CA HIS A 33 -7.68 4.05 11.25
C HIS A 33 -8.28 5.40 10.92
N VAL A 34 -9.57 5.60 11.22
CA VAL A 34 -10.22 6.91 11.09
C VAL A 34 -9.77 7.80 12.23
N ILE A 35 -9.17 8.94 11.91
CA ILE A 35 -8.78 10.00 12.86
C ILE A 35 -9.90 11.03 13.01
N GLU A 36 -10.46 11.48 11.88
CA GLU A 36 -11.44 12.56 11.84
C GLU A 36 -12.45 12.34 10.71
N LEU A 37 -13.73 12.55 10.99
CA LEU A 37 -14.80 12.46 10.01
C LEU A 37 -15.40 13.86 9.77
N ARG A 38 -15.45 14.28 8.52
CA ARG A 38 -16.10 15.52 8.06
C ARG A 38 -17.18 15.19 7.03
N LYS A 39 -17.99 16.20 6.69
CA LYS A 39 -19.12 16.08 5.74
C LYS A 39 -18.75 15.39 4.41
N HIS A 40 -17.56 15.67 3.87
CA HIS A 40 -17.11 15.14 2.57
C HIS A 40 -15.78 14.38 2.62
N TRP A 41 -15.13 14.35 3.78
CA TRP A 41 -13.75 13.92 3.92
C TRP A 41 -13.53 13.09 5.17
N VAL A 42 -12.61 12.14 5.09
CA VAL A 42 -12.18 11.32 6.22
C VAL A 42 -10.68 11.44 6.34
N LYS A 43 -10.21 11.92 7.50
CA LYS A 43 -8.79 11.87 7.83
C LYS A 43 -8.46 10.48 8.33
N ILE A 44 -7.49 9.84 7.69
CA ILE A 44 -7.13 8.47 7.96
C ILE A 44 -5.65 8.35 8.31
N LYS A 45 -5.32 7.37 9.16
CA LYS A 45 -3.96 6.88 9.37
C LYS A 45 -3.86 5.50 8.72
N HIS A 46 -2.97 5.36 7.73
CA HIS A 46 -2.77 4.10 7.04
C HIS A 46 -2.30 3.01 8.00
N GLY A 47 -2.90 1.82 7.88
CA GLY A 47 -2.73 0.72 8.83
C GLY A 47 -1.35 0.06 8.80
N LEU A 48 -0.65 0.17 7.66
CA LEU A 48 0.66 -0.46 7.48
C LEU A 48 1.81 0.50 7.76
N ASP A 49 1.87 1.66 7.09
CA ASP A 49 3.00 2.61 7.18
C ASP A 49 2.76 3.79 8.12
N GLY A 50 1.56 3.90 8.69
CA GLY A 50 1.23 4.96 9.63
C GLY A 50 1.12 6.36 9.03
N SER A 51 1.24 6.51 7.72
CA SER A 51 1.08 7.80 7.03
C SER A 51 -0.34 8.34 7.22
N VAL A 52 -0.47 9.67 7.22
CA VAL A 52 -1.75 10.36 7.49
C VAL A 52 -2.14 11.19 6.28
N GLY A 53 -3.42 11.16 5.94
CA GLY A 53 -3.99 12.02 4.90
C GLY A 53 -5.51 11.92 4.83
N TRP A 54 -6.08 12.44 3.76
CA TRP A 54 -7.52 12.58 3.57
C TRP A 54 -8.02 11.75 2.40
N ILE A 55 -9.14 11.05 2.60
CA ILE A 55 -9.89 10.36 1.55
C ILE A 55 -11.29 10.96 1.42
N SER A 56 -11.91 10.79 0.26
CA SER A 56 -13.31 11.14 0.06
C SER A 56 -14.20 10.25 0.93
N VAL A 57 -15.19 10.84 1.62
CA VAL A 57 -16.17 10.07 2.40
C VAL A 57 -16.94 9.05 1.55
N LYS A 58 -17.07 9.30 0.23
CA LYS A 58 -17.73 8.37 -0.70
C LYS A 58 -16.95 7.07 -0.93
N GLN A 59 -15.66 7.06 -0.61
CA GLN A 59 -14.78 5.90 -0.75
C GLN A 59 -14.47 5.25 0.61
N HIS A 60 -14.98 5.82 1.70
CA HIS A 60 -14.84 5.24 3.02
C HIS A 60 -15.68 3.97 3.15
N TYR A 61 -15.05 2.87 3.56
CA TYR A 61 -15.70 1.60 3.84
C TYR A 61 -15.34 1.16 5.27
N PRO A 62 -16.24 1.35 6.25
CA PRO A 62 -15.96 1.00 7.64
C PRO A 62 -16.00 -0.52 7.86
N LEU A 63 -15.07 -1.03 8.65
CA LEU A 63 -15.15 -2.40 9.19
C LEU A 63 -16.05 -2.43 10.42
N ALA A 64 -16.73 -3.57 10.63
CA ALA A 64 -17.51 -3.80 11.84
C ALA A 64 -16.62 -3.76 13.09
N GLU A 65 -17.16 -3.25 14.21
CA GLU A 65 -16.38 -2.97 15.43
C GLU A 65 -15.72 -4.19 16.07
N ASN A 66 -16.24 -5.39 15.79
CA ASN A 66 -15.71 -6.66 16.28
C ASN A 66 -14.59 -7.25 15.42
N ILE A 67 -14.23 -6.62 14.30
CA ILE A 67 -13.17 -7.08 13.41
C ILE A 67 -11.86 -6.40 13.80
N ASN A 68 -10.92 -7.19 14.31
CA ASN A 68 -9.55 -6.72 14.49
C ASN A 68 -8.86 -6.61 13.12
N PRO A 69 -8.01 -5.59 12.91
CA PRO A 69 -7.23 -5.52 11.71
C PRO A 69 -6.28 -6.74 11.66
N PRO A 70 -6.07 -7.31 10.46
CA PRO A 70 -5.19 -8.45 10.28
C PRO A 70 -3.75 -8.11 10.70
N GLN A 71 -3.08 -9.07 11.34
CA GLN A 71 -1.70 -8.87 11.79
C GLN A 71 -0.73 -8.86 10.60
N ILE A 72 0.19 -7.90 10.61
CA ILE A 72 1.14 -7.62 9.52
C ILE A 72 2.04 -8.84 9.19
N THR A 73 2.28 -9.72 10.16
CA THR A 73 3.23 -10.83 10.08
C THR A 73 2.83 -11.96 9.14
N SER A 74 1.61 -11.95 8.58
CA SER A 74 1.09 -13.07 7.78
C SER A 74 0.35 -12.63 6.52
N ILE A 75 0.68 -11.45 5.99
CA ILE A 75 -0.02 -10.91 4.82
C ILE A 75 0.58 -11.41 3.52
N ASN A 76 -0.24 -12.01 2.66
CA ASN A 76 0.14 -12.33 1.29
C ASN A 76 -0.23 -11.18 0.34
N PHE A 77 0.77 -10.67 -0.37
CA PHE A 77 0.58 -9.63 -1.39
C PHE A 77 0.39 -10.24 -2.78
N VAL A 78 -0.40 -9.59 -3.62
CA VAL A 78 -0.44 -9.86 -5.06
C VAL A 78 0.92 -9.53 -5.65
N LEU A 79 1.52 -10.49 -6.37
CA LEU A 79 2.87 -10.37 -6.95
C LEU A 79 2.87 -10.07 -8.45
N ASP A 80 1.73 -10.26 -9.11
CA ASP A 80 1.52 -9.87 -10.51
C ASP A 80 1.27 -8.37 -10.61
N LEU A 81 1.65 -7.75 -11.74
CA LEU A 81 1.38 -6.33 -11.97
C LEU A 81 -0.12 -6.04 -11.90
N ILE A 82 -0.92 -6.86 -12.58
CA ILE A 82 -2.38 -6.83 -12.58
C ILE A 82 -2.89 -8.23 -12.23
N SER A 83 -3.82 -8.28 -11.30
CA SER A 83 -4.66 -9.44 -11.01
C SER A 83 -6.11 -8.99 -10.96
N SER A 84 -7.03 -9.86 -10.59
CA SER A 84 -8.44 -9.52 -10.45
C SER A 84 -9.07 -10.21 -9.23
N ILE A 85 -10.10 -9.57 -8.70
CA ILE A 85 -10.99 -10.17 -7.71
C ILE A 85 -12.41 -10.20 -8.28
N HIS A 86 -13.19 -11.18 -7.85
CA HIS A 86 -14.63 -11.13 -8.00
C HIS A 86 -15.22 -10.27 -6.89
N LYS A 87 -16.08 -9.33 -7.26
CA LYS A 87 -16.89 -8.54 -6.34
C LYS A 87 -18.18 -9.30 -6.00
N SER A 88 -18.78 -9.00 -4.85
CA SER A 88 -20.06 -9.60 -4.44
C SER A 88 -21.24 -9.30 -5.37
N ASP A 89 -21.17 -8.22 -6.14
CA ASP A 89 -22.14 -7.87 -7.19
C ASP A 89 -21.90 -8.62 -8.51
N GLY A 90 -20.91 -9.51 -8.57
CA GLY A 90 -20.53 -10.28 -9.75
C GLY A 90 -19.54 -9.58 -10.68
N ALA A 91 -19.17 -8.32 -10.42
CA ALA A 91 -18.18 -7.62 -11.21
C ALA A 91 -16.76 -8.19 -11.00
N LEU A 92 -15.89 -7.96 -11.99
CA LEU A 92 -14.45 -8.21 -11.85
C LEU A 92 -13.74 -6.88 -11.61
N LEU A 93 -13.08 -6.75 -10.45
CA LEU A 93 -12.27 -5.59 -10.12
C LEU A 93 -10.79 -5.92 -10.40
N PRO A 94 -10.10 -5.22 -11.31
CA PRO A 94 -8.66 -5.35 -11.45
C PRO A 94 -7.97 -4.79 -10.21
N ILE A 95 -7.01 -5.54 -9.66
CA ILE A 95 -6.17 -5.13 -8.53
C ILE A 95 -4.70 -5.19 -8.93
N VAL A 96 -3.88 -4.43 -8.23
CA VAL A 96 -2.49 -4.18 -8.63
C VAL A 96 -1.48 -4.86 -7.71
N LEU A 97 -0.25 -5.00 -8.19
CA LEU A 97 0.92 -5.41 -7.41
C LEU A 97 0.91 -4.79 -6.00
N GLY A 98 1.03 -5.62 -4.97
CA GLY A 98 1.04 -5.21 -3.57
C GLY A 98 -0.33 -5.13 -2.88
N SER A 99 -1.43 -5.34 -3.63
CA SER A 99 -2.77 -5.50 -3.05
C SER A 99 -2.86 -6.73 -2.15
N ILE A 100 -3.84 -6.75 -1.25
CA ILE A 100 -4.06 -7.84 -0.28
C ILE A 100 -5.36 -8.58 -0.61
N ALA A 101 -5.28 -9.53 -1.55
CA ALA A 101 -6.46 -10.27 -2.02
C ALA A 101 -7.07 -11.20 -0.95
N GLU A 102 -6.28 -11.66 0.02
CA GLU A 102 -6.75 -12.48 1.14
C GLU A 102 -7.76 -11.75 2.05
N HIS A 103 -7.79 -10.41 2.02
CA HIS A 103 -8.78 -9.62 2.75
C HIS A 103 -10.09 -9.44 1.99
N ALA A 104 -10.34 -10.19 0.91
CA ALA A 104 -11.58 -10.04 0.12
C ALA A 104 -12.85 -10.18 0.97
N SER A 105 -12.88 -11.13 1.90
CA SER A 105 -14.01 -11.29 2.81
C SER A 105 -14.24 -10.07 3.73
N LEU A 106 -13.17 -9.38 4.13
CA LEU A 106 -13.25 -8.13 4.91
C LEU A 106 -13.75 -6.96 4.05
N CYS A 107 -13.49 -7.00 2.75
CA CYS A 107 -14.02 -6.05 1.76
C CYS A 107 -15.48 -6.35 1.35
N GLY A 108 -16.08 -7.42 1.87
CA GLY A 108 -17.42 -7.88 1.49
C GLY A 108 -17.46 -8.60 0.14
N ASP A 109 -16.34 -9.13 -0.31
CA ASP A 109 -16.17 -9.82 -1.59
C ASP A 109 -15.89 -11.33 -1.38
N PRO A 110 -16.26 -12.20 -2.33
CA PRO A 110 -15.92 -13.62 -2.28
C PRO A 110 -14.42 -13.84 -2.07
N SER A 111 -14.06 -14.72 -1.13
CA SER A 111 -12.68 -15.15 -0.99
C SER A 111 -12.20 -15.71 -2.33
N PRO A 112 -11.04 -15.27 -2.84
CA PRO A 112 -10.52 -15.78 -4.10
C PRO A 112 -10.34 -17.30 -4.01
N SER A 113 -10.42 -18.01 -5.14
CA SER A 113 -10.05 -19.42 -5.22
C SER A 113 -8.54 -19.52 -4.99
N ILE A 114 -8.11 -19.73 -3.75
CA ILE A 114 -6.70 -19.64 -3.36
C ILE A 114 -5.95 -20.88 -3.89
N ASN A 115 -5.34 -20.76 -5.07
CA ASN A 115 -3.96 -21.23 -5.16
C ASN A 115 -3.17 -20.25 -4.27
N LYS A 116 -2.62 -20.71 -3.14
CA LYS A 116 -1.79 -19.84 -2.31
C LYS A 116 -0.75 -19.24 -3.26
N LEU A 117 -0.78 -17.91 -3.43
CA LEU A 117 0.28 -17.22 -4.14
C LEU A 117 1.57 -17.72 -3.50
N PRO A 118 2.51 -18.28 -4.27
CA PRO A 118 3.72 -18.83 -3.70
C PRO A 118 4.34 -17.76 -2.81
N SER A 119 4.58 -18.09 -1.55
CA SER A 119 5.19 -17.19 -0.56
C SER A 119 6.68 -17.00 -0.83
N ASN A 120 7.08 -17.03 -2.10
CA ASN A 120 8.44 -16.76 -2.54
C ASN A 120 8.65 -15.27 -2.35
N LYS A 121 9.19 -14.91 -1.19
CA LYS A 121 9.78 -13.60 -0.97
C LYS A 121 10.87 -13.43 -2.02
N LEU A 122 10.57 -12.64 -3.05
CA LEU A 122 11.57 -12.24 -4.03
C LEU A 122 12.56 -11.31 -3.34
N SER A 123 13.76 -11.19 -3.91
CA SER A 123 14.71 -10.20 -3.41
C SER A 123 14.11 -8.80 -3.53
N VAL A 124 14.55 -7.88 -2.66
CA VAL A 124 14.14 -6.47 -2.74
C VAL A 124 14.43 -5.91 -4.13
N VAL A 125 15.56 -6.29 -4.73
CA VAL A 125 15.98 -5.88 -6.07
C VAL A 125 14.99 -6.37 -7.13
N ASP A 126 14.62 -7.66 -7.13
CA ASP A 126 13.66 -8.21 -8.09
C ASP A 126 12.29 -7.53 -7.97
N ASN A 127 11.85 -7.23 -6.75
CA ASN A 127 10.61 -6.50 -6.52
C ASN A 127 10.68 -5.06 -7.04
N ALA A 128 11.81 -4.36 -6.87
CA ALA A 128 12.02 -3.03 -7.41
C ALA A 128 12.02 -3.03 -8.94
N LEU A 129 12.65 -4.04 -9.57
CA LEU A 129 12.71 -4.18 -11.02
C LEU A 129 11.33 -4.37 -11.68
N LYS A 130 10.30 -4.83 -10.93
CA LYS A 130 8.91 -4.87 -11.43
C LYS A 130 8.34 -3.48 -11.74
N TYR A 131 8.90 -2.42 -11.16
CA TYR A 131 8.48 -1.04 -11.38
C TYR A 131 9.30 -0.34 -12.47
N ILE A 132 10.19 -1.06 -13.18
CA ILE A 132 10.89 -0.48 -14.33
C ILE A 132 9.87 0.04 -15.34
N HIS A 133 10.10 1.25 -15.85
CA HIS A 133 9.19 2.01 -16.72
C HIS A 133 7.89 2.53 -16.07
N ALA A 134 7.66 2.32 -14.77
CA ALA A 134 6.57 3.01 -14.08
C ALA A 134 6.82 4.53 -14.16
N PRO A 135 5.83 5.33 -14.58
CA PRO A 135 6.01 6.78 -14.65
C PRO A 135 6.13 7.35 -13.24
N GLU A 136 6.89 8.44 -13.12
CA GLU A 136 7.00 9.16 -11.87
C GLU A 136 5.66 9.82 -11.52
N LEU A 137 5.17 9.59 -10.29
CA LEU A 137 3.97 10.22 -9.77
C LEU A 137 4.15 10.50 -8.28
N PHE A 138 4.21 11.77 -7.91
CA PHE A 138 4.23 12.17 -6.50
C PHE A 138 3.00 11.63 -5.76
N GLY A 139 3.21 10.94 -4.65
CA GLY A 139 2.17 10.27 -3.87
C GLY A 139 1.73 8.91 -4.43
N GLY A 140 2.22 8.52 -5.61
CA GLY A 140 1.91 7.25 -6.27
C GLY A 140 2.54 6.04 -5.59
N ARG A 141 1.86 4.88 -5.60
CA ARG A 141 2.34 3.58 -5.05
C ARG A 141 2.08 2.40 -5.97
N THR A 142 1.96 2.65 -7.27
CA THR A 142 1.53 1.60 -8.22
C THR A 142 2.43 1.55 -9.45
N PRO A 143 2.46 0.42 -10.18
CA PRO A 143 3.11 0.34 -11.49
C PRO A 143 2.67 1.40 -12.54
N TRP A 144 1.58 2.13 -12.30
CA TRP A 144 1.05 3.18 -13.19
C TRP A 144 1.48 4.59 -12.77
N GLY A 145 2.22 4.70 -11.68
CA GLY A 145 2.58 5.95 -11.05
C GLY A 145 3.17 5.68 -9.68
N ILE A 146 4.46 5.95 -9.52
CA ILE A 146 5.20 5.71 -8.29
C ILE A 146 6.20 6.83 -8.01
N ASP A 147 6.39 7.17 -6.74
CA ASP A 147 7.49 8.06 -6.30
C ASP A 147 8.64 7.28 -5.65
N ALA A 148 9.76 7.95 -5.40
CA ALA A 148 10.96 7.33 -4.85
C ALA A 148 10.73 6.60 -3.52
N GLY A 149 9.97 7.21 -2.61
CA GLY A 149 9.66 6.60 -1.30
C GLY A 149 8.74 5.38 -1.45
N ALA A 150 7.79 5.43 -2.37
CA ALA A 150 6.92 4.31 -2.66
C ALA A 150 7.66 3.17 -3.35
N LEU A 151 8.62 3.45 -4.23
CA LEU A 151 9.41 2.42 -4.91
C LEU A 151 10.13 1.53 -3.91
N THR A 152 10.90 2.15 -3.00
CA THR A 152 11.62 1.44 -1.94
C THR A 152 10.63 0.76 -0.98
N GLN A 153 9.56 1.45 -0.58
CA GLN A 153 8.55 0.89 0.30
C GLN A 153 7.92 -0.38 -0.28
N MET A 154 7.51 -0.36 -1.55
CA MET A 154 6.89 -1.51 -2.20
C MET A 154 7.88 -2.64 -2.43
N ALA A 155 9.11 -2.34 -2.83
CA ALA A 155 10.16 -3.33 -3.02
C ALA A 155 10.45 -4.14 -1.74
N TYR A 156 10.63 -3.45 -0.61
CA TYR A 156 10.86 -4.06 0.69
C TYR A 156 9.61 -4.76 1.24
N ARG A 157 8.43 -4.15 1.07
CA ARG A 157 7.17 -4.73 1.53
C ARG A 157 6.92 -6.10 0.91
N LEU A 158 7.16 -6.25 -0.39
CA LEU A 158 6.99 -7.52 -1.10
C LEU A 158 8.01 -8.58 -0.65
N ALA A 159 9.15 -8.17 -0.06
CA ALA A 159 10.09 -9.03 0.65
C ALA A 159 9.69 -9.29 2.13
N GLY A 160 8.59 -8.72 2.60
CA GLY A 160 8.10 -8.84 3.97
C GLY A 160 8.80 -7.93 4.97
N ILE A 161 9.47 -6.87 4.50
CA ILE A 161 10.13 -5.87 5.34
C ILE A 161 9.33 -4.57 5.30
N HIS A 162 9.09 -3.97 6.47
CA HIS A 162 8.27 -2.78 6.59
C HIS A 162 9.10 -1.50 6.53
N LEU A 163 8.73 -0.60 5.61
CA LEU A 163 9.27 0.76 5.50
C LEU A 163 8.17 1.82 5.63
N LYS A 164 8.53 2.96 6.22
CA LYS A 164 7.72 4.19 6.27
C LYS A 164 7.54 4.77 4.87
N ARG A 165 6.64 5.75 4.73
CA ARG A 165 6.16 6.21 3.42
C ARG A 165 7.14 7.09 2.66
N THR A 166 7.81 7.99 3.36
CA THR A 166 8.66 9.02 2.71
C THR A 166 10.15 8.65 2.79
N PRO A 167 11.00 9.08 1.82
CA PRO A 167 12.44 8.83 1.88
C PRO A 167 13.08 9.36 3.18
N LEU A 168 12.68 10.56 3.62
CA LEU A 168 13.15 11.14 4.88
C LEU A 168 12.84 10.21 6.06
N GLU A 169 11.62 9.70 6.15
CA GLU A 169 11.25 8.76 7.20
C GLU A 169 11.98 7.42 7.09
N GLN A 170 12.22 6.93 5.88
CA GLN A 170 12.94 5.68 5.63
C GLN A 170 14.41 5.77 6.05
N SER A 171 15.05 6.93 5.88
CA SER A 171 16.44 7.15 6.34
C SER A 171 16.63 6.94 7.85
N THR A 172 15.53 6.98 8.62
CA THR A 172 15.54 6.72 10.08
C THR A 172 15.37 5.24 10.43
N GLN A 173 15.37 4.34 9.43
CA GLN A 173 15.17 2.90 9.61
C GLN A 173 16.38 2.11 9.13
N GLY A 174 16.63 0.96 9.76
CA GLY A 174 17.70 0.05 9.36
C GLY A 174 19.02 0.33 10.09
N ILE A 175 20.13 -0.03 9.45
CA ILE A 175 21.48 0.12 9.96
C ILE A 175 22.21 1.09 9.03
N ALA A 176 22.78 2.16 9.59
CA ALA A 176 23.56 3.11 8.81
C ALA A 176 24.92 2.51 8.45
N LEU A 177 25.30 2.58 7.17
CA LEU A 177 26.64 2.26 6.69
C LEU A 177 27.50 3.51 6.69
N SER A 178 28.78 3.35 7.04
CA SER A 178 29.72 4.48 7.10
C SER A 178 30.43 4.71 5.77
N PHE A 179 30.59 3.64 4.99
CA PHE A 179 31.35 3.65 3.74
C PHE A 179 30.54 3.03 2.61
N ILE A 180 30.65 3.59 1.40
CA ILE A 180 29.91 3.10 0.23
C ILE A 180 30.38 1.70 -0.19
N GLU A 181 31.63 1.36 0.12
CA GLU A 181 32.25 0.06 -0.13
C GLU A 181 31.61 -1.07 0.68
N GLU A 182 30.87 -0.75 1.75
CA GLU A 182 30.12 -1.69 2.58
C GLU A 182 28.74 -2.02 1.99
N SER A 183 28.31 -1.32 0.93
CA SER A 183 26.96 -1.47 0.39
C SER A 183 26.75 -2.77 -0.38
N GLU A 184 25.57 -3.35 -0.22
CA GLU A 184 25.12 -4.55 -0.91
C GLU A 184 23.83 -4.29 -1.73
N PRO A 185 23.55 -5.08 -2.79
CA PRO A 185 22.30 -4.97 -3.53
C PRO A 185 21.07 -5.09 -2.62
N GLY A 186 20.30 -4.01 -2.57
CA GLY A 186 19.15 -3.89 -1.68
C GLY A 186 19.27 -2.70 -0.76
N ASP A 187 20.48 -2.26 -0.40
CA ASP A 187 20.69 -1.10 0.45
C ASP A 187 20.12 0.19 -0.18
N LEU A 188 19.61 1.06 0.68
CA LEU A 188 19.03 2.35 0.28
C LEU A 188 20.07 3.45 0.38
N VAL A 189 20.18 4.25 -0.68
CA VAL A 189 20.99 5.47 -0.69
C VAL A 189 20.05 6.68 -0.57
N PHE A 190 20.38 7.57 0.36
CA PHE A 190 19.67 8.83 0.56
C PHE A 190 20.58 9.98 0.14
N CYS A 191 20.06 10.90 -0.68
CA CYS A 191 20.79 12.05 -1.19
C CYS A 191 20.10 13.35 -0.75
N ASP A 192 20.92 14.37 -0.45
CA ASP A 192 20.49 15.72 -0.05
C ASP A 192 20.37 16.67 -1.25
#